data_AF-A0AAV2TY95-F1
#
_entry.id   AF-A0AAV2TY95-F1
#
_cell.length_a   1.000
_cell.length_b   1.000
_cell.length_c   1.000
_cell.angle_alpha   90.00
_cell.angle_beta   90.00
_cell.angle_gamma   90.00
#
_symmetry.space_group_name_H-M   'P 1'
#
loop_
_entity.id
_entity.type
_entity.pdbx_description
1 polymer ?
#
loop_
_entity_poly.entity_id
_entity_poly.type
_entity_poly.pdbx_seq_one_letter_code
_entity_poly.pdbx_strand_id
1 'polypeptide(L)'
;MPIILEYLCTVAAVVGFLFNSSLLAISRNNIISSALTTALLRSQQIIDAVACVLAALLMWFCNDLPRDPAFAAFVCYVWLRVVIYLKKRSMLYKSRNSNSGSNDESISRVSKRLTIVTVTISSILLLTNFYGTIFFILDALDIVEYTMGSELQKIDISLAMVPCVLNPILLLTTVPVLHSEVKKVFLTVRNAFKLGFPEKKPDDRAVACSGTQDQPLSSIPAIPPQASHDH
;
A
#
# COMPACT_ATOMS: atom_id res chain seq x y z
N MET A 1 14.24 -7.77 -24.75
CA MET A 1 13.74 -7.95 -23.37
C MET A 1 14.06 -6.81 -22.40
N PRO A 2 15.25 -6.16 -22.40
CA PRO A 2 15.61 -5.21 -21.32
C PRO A 2 14.68 -4.00 -21.23
N ILE A 3 14.25 -3.44 -22.36
CA ILE A 3 13.35 -2.27 -22.40
C ILE A 3 12.01 -2.54 -21.71
N ILE A 4 11.44 -3.74 -21.87
CA ILE A 4 10.16 -4.10 -21.25
C ILE A 4 10.32 -4.21 -19.74
N LEU A 5 11.42 -4.81 -19.28
CA LEU A 5 11.71 -4.95 -17.85
C LEU A 5 11.94 -3.58 -17.19
N GLU A 6 12.70 -2.69 -17.84
CA GLU A 6 12.96 -1.32 -17.39
C GLU A 6 11.67 -0.51 -17.30
N TYR A 7 10.80 -0.62 -18.32
CA TYR A 7 9.49 0.01 -18.32
C TYR A 7 8.61 -0.52 -17.19
N LEU A 8 8.53 -1.84 -17.01
CA LEU A 8 7.75 -2.46 -15.94
C LEU A 8 8.25 -2.05 -14.55
N CYS A 9 9.56 -1.98 -14.34
CA CYS A 9 10.15 -1.52 -13.07
C CYS A 9 9.84 -0.05 -12.80
N THR A 10 9.93 0.80 -13.83
CA THR A 10 9.61 2.23 -13.72
C THR A 10 8.13 2.41 -13.35
N VAL A 11 7.23 1.71 -14.03
CA VAL A 11 5.80 1.72 -13.71
C VAL A 11 5.56 1.20 -12.29
N ALA A 12 6.19 0.09 -11.89
CA ALA A 12 6.08 -0.45 -10.55
C ALA A 12 6.58 0.52 -9.49
N ALA A 13 7.67 1.25 -9.76
CA ALA A 13 8.21 2.27 -8.86
C ALA A 13 7.29 3.47 -8.68
N VAL A 14 6.73 3.98 -9.78
CA VAL A 14 5.75 5.07 -9.75
C VAL A 14 4.50 4.62 -8.99
N VAL A 15 3.96 3.44 -9.29
CA VAL A 15 2.79 2.89 -8.60
C VAL A 15 3.08 2.71 -7.11
N GLY A 16 4.21 2.10 -6.74
CA GLY A 16 4.62 1.92 -5.36
C GLY A 16 4.77 3.26 -4.63
N PHE A 17 5.39 4.26 -5.26
CA PHE A 17 5.54 5.60 -4.68
C PHE A 17 4.19 6.27 -4.41
N LEU A 18 3.28 6.25 -5.39
CA LEU A 18 1.94 6.84 -5.26
C LEU A 18 1.13 6.14 -4.16
N PHE A 19 1.23 4.82 -4.10
CA PHE A 19 0.49 4.02 -3.13
C PHE A 19 1.00 4.25 -1.71
N ASN A 20 2.33 4.23 -1.50
CA ASN A 20 2.94 4.52 -0.20
C ASN A 20 2.67 5.97 0.25
N SER A 21 2.72 6.93 -0.66
CA SER A 21 2.40 8.34 -0.38
C SER A 21 0.92 8.53 0.00
N SER A 22 0.01 7.84 -0.69
CA SER A 22 -1.43 7.87 -0.40
C SER A 22 -1.72 7.27 0.97
N LEU A 23 -1.13 6.11 1.29
CA LEU A 23 -1.28 5.51 2.61
C LEU A 23 -0.68 6.40 3.71
N LEU A 24 0.43 7.10 3.45
CA LEU A 24 1.00 8.06 4.39
C LEU A 24 0.06 9.24 4.64
N ALA A 25 -0.56 9.79 3.60
CA ALA A 25 -1.55 10.85 3.73
C ALA A 25 -2.76 10.40 4.56
N ILE A 26 -3.30 9.22 4.28
CA ILE A 26 -4.41 8.62 5.04
C ILE A 26 -3.98 8.36 6.49
N SER A 27 -2.78 7.83 6.71
CA SER A 27 -2.26 7.53 8.04
C SER A 27 -1.92 8.78 8.86
N ARG A 28 -1.73 9.95 8.22
CA ARG A 28 -1.55 11.24 8.89
C ARG A 28 -2.86 11.77 9.47
N ASN A 29 -3.95 11.61 8.74
CA ASN A 29 -5.26 12.14 9.11
C ASN A 29 -6.01 11.26 10.11
N ASN A 30 -5.59 10.00 10.29
CA ASN A 30 -6.23 9.06 11.21
C ASN A 30 -5.46 8.95 12.53
N ILE A 31 -6.17 9.16 13.64
CA ILE A 31 -5.67 8.91 15.00
C ILE A 31 -5.85 7.41 15.27
N ILE A 32 -4.82 6.62 14.96
CA ILE A 32 -4.78 5.21 15.41
C ILE A 32 -4.44 5.23 16.90
N SER A 33 -5.11 4.40 17.71
CA SER A 33 -5.05 4.48 19.18
C SER A 33 -3.66 4.27 19.78
N SER A 34 -2.74 3.62 19.05
CA SER A 34 -1.35 3.45 19.48
C SER A 34 -0.40 4.38 18.71
N ALA A 35 0.29 5.24 19.45
CA ALA A 35 1.33 6.11 18.93
C ALA A 35 2.49 5.33 18.29
N LEU A 36 2.82 4.13 18.80
CA LEU A 36 3.86 3.29 18.23
C LEU A 36 3.44 2.69 16.90
N THR A 37 2.24 2.10 16.83
CA THR A 37 1.75 1.51 15.58
C THR A 37 1.69 2.56 14.49
N THR A 38 1.19 3.76 14.83
CA THR A 38 1.18 4.91 13.93
C THR A 38 2.59 5.27 13.46
N ALA A 39 3.55 5.32 14.38
CA ALA A 39 4.93 5.63 14.06
C ALA A 39 5.60 4.60 13.15
N LEU A 40 5.41 3.31 13.43
CA LEU A 40 5.97 2.21 12.64
C LEU A 40 5.39 2.20 11.22
N LEU A 41 4.06 2.28 11.10
CA LEU A 41 3.36 2.34 9.82
C LEU A 41 3.82 3.53 8.98
N ARG A 42 3.93 4.72 9.59
CA ARG A 42 4.40 5.92 8.91
C ARG A 42 5.87 5.82 8.49
N SER A 43 6.74 5.26 9.34
CA SER A 43 8.15 5.09 8.97
C SER A 43 8.34 4.13 7.80
N GLN A 44 7.56 3.06 7.77
CA GLN A 44 7.63 2.05 6.71
C GLN A 44 7.21 2.63 5.36
N GLN A 45 6.09 3.34 5.31
CA GLN A 45 5.62 4.03 4.08
C GLN A 45 6.63 5.07 3.57
N ILE A 46 7.30 5.80 4.48
CA ILE A 46 8.35 6.76 4.09
C ILE A 46 9.54 6.02 3.49
N ILE A 47 10.01 4.95 4.13
CA ILE A 47 11.15 4.16 3.63
C ILE A 47 10.82 3.55 2.28
N ASP A 48 9.65 2.93 2.11
CA ASP A 48 9.23 2.31 0.85
C ASP A 48 9.06 3.35 -0.27
N ALA A 49 8.51 4.54 0.03
CA ALA A 49 8.41 5.62 -0.94
C ALA A 49 9.78 6.14 -1.40
N VAL A 50 10.72 6.31 -0.45
CA VAL A 50 12.10 6.70 -0.77
C VAL A 50 12.80 5.61 -1.57
N ALA A 51 12.60 4.33 -1.22
CA ALA A 51 13.15 3.20 -1.96
C ALA A 51 12.63 3.16 -3.40
N CYS A 52 11.32 3.37 -3.62
CA CYS A 52 10.75 3.50 -4.97
C CYS A 52 11.41 4.61 -5.78
N VAL A 53 11.57 5.79 -5.18
CA VAL A 53 12.19 6.94 -5.86
C VAL A 53 13.65 6.64 -6.17
N LEU A 54 14.41 6.12 -5.21
CA LEU A 54 15.80 5.73 -5.43
C LEU A 54 15.93 4.66 -6.51
N ALA A 55 15.07 3.64 -6.53
CA ALA A 55 15.09 2.63 -7.58
C ALA A 55 14.77 3.21 -8.96
N ALA A 56 13.78 4.10 -9.07
CA ALA A 56 13.47 4.78 -10.33
C ALA A 56 14.65 5.67 -10.79
N LEU A 57 15.26 6.42 -9.88
CA LEU A 57 16.43 7.24 -10.17
C LEU A 57 17.63 6.39 -10.56
N LEU A 58 17.87 5.27 -9.88
CA LEU A 58 18.93 4.33 -10.25
C LEU A 58 18.69 3.75 -11.64
N MET A 59 17.47 3.33 -11.96
CA MET A 59 17.16 2.83 -13.30
C MET A 59 17.33 3.89 -14.39
N TRP A 60 17.00 5.15 -14.10
CA TRP A 60 17.17 6.24 -15.06
C TRP A 60 18.61 6.72 -15.22
N PHE A 61 19.36 6.82 -14.12
CA PHE A 61 20.68 7.42 -14.12
C PHE A 61 21.84 6.41 -14.17
N CYS A 62 21.66 5.15 -13.74
CA CYS A 62 22.74 4.15 -13.79
C CYS A 62 23.15 3.75 -15.21
N ASN A 63 22.38 4.09 -16.24
CA ASN A 63 22.88 3.93 -17.62
C ASN A 63 24.03 4.89 -17.94
N ASP A 64 24.16 6.02 -17.21
CA ASP A 64 25.17 7.05 -17.46
C ASP A 64 26.05 7.39 -16.24
N LEU A 65 25.75 6.87 -15.04
CA LEU A 65 26.52 7.19 -13.83
C LEU A 65 27.84 6.41 -13.78
N PRO A 66 28.99 7.07 -13.62
CA PRO A 66 30.23 6.37 -13.32
C PRO A 66 30.10 5.59 -12.00
N ARG A 67 30.72 4.40 -11.95
CA ARG A 67 30.76 3.46 -10.82
C ARG A 67 31.51 4.08 -9.62
N ASP A 68 30.88 5.06 -8.95
CA ASP A 68 31.50 5.79 -7.85
C ASP A 68 31.31 5.02 -6.53
N PRO A 69 32.39 4.49 -5.92
CA PRO A 69 32.30 3.83 -4.62
C PRO A 69 31.76 4.75 -3.51
N ALA A 70 31.87 6.07 -3.66
CA ALA A 70 31.29 7.01 -2.71
C ALA A 70 29.76 6.93 -2.64
N PHE A 71 29.09 6.67 -3.76
CA PHE A 71 27.64 6.54 -3.80
C PHE A 71 27.17 5.27 -3.06
N ALA A 72 27.83 4.14 -3.29
CA ALA A 72 27.55 2.90 -2.57
C ALA A 72 27.76 3.06 -1.05
N ALA A 73 28.85 3.72 -0.64
CA ALA A 73 29.12 4.03 0.76
C ALA A 73 28.05 4.95 1.37
N PHE A 74 27.56 5.94 0.62
CA PHE A 74 26.49 6.83 1.04
C PHE A 74 25.17 6.07 1.27
N VAL A 75 24.74 5.24 0.32
CA VAL A 75 23.53 4.42 0.45
C VAL A 75 23.62 3.50 1.66
N CYS A 76 24.76 2.84 1.86
CA CYS A 76 25.01 1.98 3.02
C CYS A 76 24.94 2.76 4.35
N TYR A 77 25.56 3.94 4.40
CA TYR A 77 25.52 4.82 5.57
C TYR A 77 24.10 5.27 5.93
N VAL A 78 23.30 5.67 4.93
CA VAL A 78 21.89 6.04 5.13
C VAL A 78 21.10 4.87 5.71
N TRP A 79 21.26 3.67 5.13
CA TRP A 79 20.60 2.46 5.62
C TRP A 79 20.98 2.13 7.07
N LEU A 80 22.26 2.19 7.41
CA LEU A 80 22.73 1.94 8.76
C LEU A 80 22.12 2.91 9.78
N ARG A 81 22.02 4.20 9.42
CA ARG A 81 21.39 5.24 10.26
C ARG A 81 19.92 4.95 10.51
N VAL A 82 19.18 4.52 9.49
CA VAL A 82 17.75 4.14 9.62
C VAL A 82 17.59 2.97 10.60
N VAL A 83 18.40 1.92 10.45
CA VAL A 83 18.36 0.74 11.35
C VAL A 83 18.65 1.12 12.79
N ILE A 84 19.67 1.94 13.04
CA ILE A 84 20.03 2.41 14.39
C ILE A 84 18.88 3.21 15.00
N TYR A 85 18.25 4.10 14.23
CA TYR A 85 17.13 4.91 14.69
C TYR A 85 15.93 4.04 15.11
N LEU A 86 15.56 3.05 14.29
CA LEU A 86 14.46 2.12 14.59
C LEU A 86 14.74 1.29 15.84
N LYS A 87 15.97 0.77 16.00
CA LYS A 87 16.38 0.01 17.20
C LYS A 87 16.28 0.85 18.47
N LYS A 88 16.76 2.10 18.44
CA LYS A 88 16.68 3.03 19.58
C LYS A 88 15.23 3.28 19.99
N ARG A 89 14.34 3.48 19.01
CA ARG A 89 12.92 3.73 19.26
C ARG A 89 12.20 2.51 19.84
N SER A 90 12.51 1.32 19.36
CA SER A 90 11.97 0.06 19.89
C SER A 90 12.33 -0.14 21.37
N MET A 91 13.58 0.13 21.76
CA MET A 91 14.00 0.05 23.16
C MET A 91 13.26 1.02 24.08
N LEU A 92 13.06 2.27 23.64
CA LEU A 92 12.30 3.26 24.42
C LEU A 92 10.85 2.83 24.65
N TYR A 93 10.24 2.17 23.66
CA TYR A 93 8.89 1.66 23.81
C TYR A 93 8.81 0.51 24.82
N LYS A 94 9.75 -0.44 24.77
CA LYS A 94 9.83 -1.56 25.71
C LYS A 94 9.95 -1.07 27.16
N SER A 95 10.73 -0.01 27.39
CA SER A 95 10.89 0.59 28.72
C SER A 95 9.60 1.22 29.26
N ARG A 96 8.82 1.88 28.41
CA ARG A 96 7.58 2.56 28.83
C ARG A 96 6.43 1.59 29.14
N ASN A 97 6.38 0.44 28.46
CA ASN A 97 5.28 -0.52 28.62
C ASN A 97 5.42 -1.45 29.84
N SER A 98 6.58 -1.45 30.52
CA SER A 98 6.82 -2.30 31.70
C SER A 98 6.04 -1.87 32.96
N ASN A 99 5.41 -0.69 32.96
CA ASN A 99 4.76 -0.11 34.15
C ASN A 99 3.22 -0.11 34.12
N SER A 100 2.56 -0.62 33.06
CA SER A 100 1.10 -0.52 32.92
C SER A 100 0.44 -1.89 33.02
N GLY A 101 0.05 -2.28 34.23
CA GLY A 101 -0.83 -3.43 34.44
C GLY A 101 -2.29 -3.11 34.05
N SER A 102 -3.01 -4.13 33.57
CA SER A 102 -4.48 -4.23 33.45
C SER A 102 -5.22 -3.71 32.20
N ASN A 103 -4.81 -4.12 30.98
CA ASN A 103 -5.71 -4.17 29.79
C ASN A 103 -5.21 -5.14 28.69
N ASP A 104 -4.72 -6.32 29.09
CA ASP A 104 -3.79 -7.14 28.28
C ASP A 104 -4.41 -7.84 27.05
N GLU A 105 -5.68 -8.23 27.09
CA GLU A 105 -6.21 -9.17 26.10
C GLU A 105 -6.47 -8.56 24.71
N SER A 106 -7.05 -7.36 24.64
CA SER A 106 -7.33 -6.68 23.37
C SER A 106 -6.04 -6.16 22.72
N ILE A 107 -5.11 -5.65 23.55
CA ILE A 107 -3.78 -5.19 23.13
C ILE A 107 -2.97 -6.37 22.57
N SER A 108 -3.07 -7.56 23.17
CA SER A 108 -2.37 -8.76 22.69
C SER A 108 -2.80 -9.16 21.27
N ARG A 109 -4.09 -9.06 20.92
CA ARG A 109 -4.60 -9.44 19.59
C ARG A 109 -4.14 -8.47 18.50
N VAL A 110 -4.19 -7.17 18.77
CA VAL A 110 -3.69 -6.14 17.85
C VAL A 110 -2.18 -6.28 17.66
N SER A 111 -1.44 -6.51 18.76
CA SER A 111 0.00 -6.73 18.74
C SER A 111 0.38 -7.97 17.93
N LYS A 112 -0.31 -9.11 18.11
CA LYS A 112 -0.07 -10.34 17.32
C LYS A 112 -0.25 -10.11 15.82
N ARG A 113 -1.32 -9.41 15.41
CA ARG A 113 -1.54 -9.08 14.00
C ARG A 113 -0.45 -8.18 13.45
N LEU A 114 -0.05 -7.14 14.19
CA LEU A 114 1.02 -6.24 13.78
C LEU A 114 2.37 -6.96 13.68
N THR A 115 2.64 -7.89 14.61
CA THR A 115 3.84 -8.73 14.57
C THR A 115 3.85 -9.62 13.35
N ILE A 116 2.73 -10.28 13.02
CA ILE A 116 2.63 -11.11 11.81
C ILE A 116 2.93 -10.27 10.57
N VAL A 117 2.31 -9.09 10.44
CA VAL A 117 2.58 -8.16 9.32
C VAL A 117 4.04 -7.78 9.24
N THR A 118 4.63 -7.38 10.38
CA THR A 118 6.02 -6.95 10.43
C THR A 118 6.97 -8.07 10.07
N VAL A 119 6.71 -9.29 10.57
CA VAL A 119 7.49 -10.49 10.21
C VAL A 119 7.34 -10.80 8.73
N THR A 120 6.12 -10.80 8.18
CA THR A 120 5.90 -11.05 6.75
C THR A 120 6.65 -10.04 5.89
N ILE A 121 6.56 -8.75 6.20
CA ILE A 121 7.27 -7.72 5.44
C ILE A 121 8.78 -7.87 5.60
N SER A 122 9.27 -8.15 6.81
CA SER A 122 10.71 -8.35 7.05
C SER A 122 11.23 -9.57 6.28
N SER A 123 10.46 -10.65 6.22
CA SER A 123 10.81 -11.85 5.44
C SER A 123 10.83 -11.56 3.94
N ILE A 124 9.86 -10.81 3.42
CA ILE A 124 9.84 -10.39 2.01
C ILE A 124 11.05 -9.50 1.69
N LEU A 125 11.38 -8.54 2.54
CA LEU A 125 12.55 -7.68 2.40
C LEU A 125 13.85 -8.48 2.45
N LEU A 126 13.99 -9.41 3.40
CA LEU A 126 15.16 -10.27 3.50
C LEU A 126 15.31 -11.12 2.24
N LEU A 127 14.25 -11.78 1.79
CA LEU A 127 14.32 -12.67 0.63
C LEU A 127 14.68 -11.91 -0.65
N THR A 128 14.12 -10.71 -0.82
CA THR A 128 14.38 -9.88 -2.01
C THR A 128 15.78 -9.27 -2.00
N ASN A 129 16.28 -8.80 -0.84
CA ASN A 129 17.63 -8.24 -0.74
C ASN A 129 18.73 -9.32 -0.65
N PHE A 130 18.38 -10.55 -0.26
CA PHE A 130 19.32 -11.66 -0.18
C PHE A 130 19.89 -12.01 -1.55
N TYR A 131 19.07 -11.91 -2.60
CA TYR A 131 19.50 -12.12 -3.98
C TYR A 131 20.65 -11.17 -4.35
N GLY A 132 20.43 -9.86 -4.28
CA GLY A 132 21.47 -8.86 -4.57
C GLY A 132 22.70 -8.99 -3.68
N THR A 133 22.51 -9.30 -2.40
CA THR A 133 23.62 -9.49 -1.46
C THR A 133 24.51 -10.67 -1.86
N ILE A 134 23.93 -11.80 -2.27
CA ILE A 134 24.72 -12.96 -2.75
C ILE A 134 25.53 -12.57 -3.98
N PHE A 135 24.90 -11.95 -4.99
CA PHE A 135 25.61 -11.60 -6.23
C PHE A 135 26.70 -10.56 -6.00
N PHE A 136 26.47 -9.61 -5.08
CA PHE A 136 27.48 -8.67 -4.65
C PHE A 136 28.68 -9.37 -3.98
N ILE A 137 28.43 -10.39 -3.15
CA ILE A 137 29.50 -11.20 -2.53
C ILE A 137 30.23 -12.03 -3.60
N LEU A 138 29.51 -12.62 -4.56
CA LEU A 138 30.12 -13.42 -5.64
C LEU A 138 31.01 -12.58 -6.56
N ASP A 139 30.64 -11.32 -6.82
CA ASP A 139 31.45 -10.33 -7.53
C ASP A 139 32.71 -9.97 -6.75
N ALA A 140 32.60 -9.76 -5.44
CA ALA A 140 33.75 -9.52 -4.58
C ALA A 140 34.74 -10.70 -4.51
N LEU A 141 34.27 -11.92 -4.82
CA LEU A 141 35.09 -13.13 -4.90
C LEU A 141 35.60 -13.42 -6.32
N ASP A 142 35.32 -12.53 -7.29
CA ASP A 142 35.68 -12.68 -8.70
C ASP A 142 35.09 -13.97 -9.35
N ILE A 143 33.94 -14.44 -8.83
CA ILE A 143 33.25 -15.66 -9.33
C ILE A 143 32.23 -15.29 -10.40
N VAL A 144 31.48 -14.21 -10.20
CA VAL A 144 30.43 -13.74 -11.11
C VAL A 144 30.58 -12.24 -11.28
N GLU A 145 30.72 -11.77 -12.53
CA GLU A 145 30.79 -10.35 -12.82
C GLU A 145 29.42 -9.67 -12.60
N TYR A 146 29.31 -8.85 -11.55
CA TYR A 146 28.12 -8.05 -11.23
C TYR A 146 28.37 -6.58 -11.58
N THR A 147 28.31 -6.28 -12.88
CA THR A 147 28.51 -4.92 -13.40
C THR A 147 27.24 -4.07 -13.31
N MET A 148 27.43 -2.75 -13.15
CA MET A 148 26.31 -1.81 -13.22
C MET A 148 25.70 -1.84 -14.63
N GLY A 149 24.38 -1.84 -14.73
CA GLY A 149 23.62 -2.01 -15.96
C GLY A 149 23.46 -3.47 -16.42
N SER A 150 24.09 -4.44 -15.74
CA SER A 150 23.93 -5.86 -16.08
C SER A 150 22.49 -6.34 -15.89
N GLU A 151 22.11 -7.38 -16.63
CA GLU A 151 20.78 -7.98 -16.51
C GLU A 151 20.53 -8.54 -15.10
N LEU A 152 21.58 -9.02 -14.40
CA LEU A 152 21.48 -9.45 -13.01
C LEU A 152 21.13 -8.28 -12.07
N GLN A 153 21.74 -7.11 -12.27
CA GLN A 153 21.40 -5.92 -11.48
C GLN A 153 19.98 -5.46 -11.75
N LYS A 154 19.51 -5.52 -13.00
CA LYS A 154 18.11 -5.19 -13.33
C LYS A 154 17.15 -6.14 -12.62
N ILE A 155 17.45 -7.43 -12.56
CA ILE A 155 16.65 -8.41 -11.82
C ILE A 155 16.66 -8.11 -10.31
N ASP A 156 17.81 -7.77 -9.73
CA ASP A 156 17.93 -7.39 -8.32
C ASP A 156 17.09 -6.15 -7.98
N ILE A 157 17.20 -5.10 -8.79
CA ILE A 157 16.37 -3.89 -8.64
C ILE A 157 14.88 -4.25 -8.78
N SER A 158 14.53 -5.11 -9.75
CA SER A 158 13.14 -5.57 -9.93
C SER A 158 12.63 -6.30 -8.68
N LEU A 159 13.44 -7.17 -8.09
CA LEU A 159 13.12 -7.89 -6.85
C LEU A 159 12.97 -6.92 -5.67
N ALA A 160 13.83 -5.90 -5.56
CA ALA A 160 13.76 -4.87 -4.54
C ALA A 160 12.51 -3.98 -4.65
N MET A 161 11.85 -3.94 -5.81
CA MET A 161 10.57 -3.24 -6.01
C MET A 161 9.35 -4.01 -5.50
N VAL A 162 9.43 -5.35 -5.44
CA VAL A 162 8.31 -6.20 -5.01
C VAL A 162 7.80 -5.83 -3.60
N PRO A 163 8.65 -5.67 -2.57
CA PRO A 163 8.22 -5.23 -1.24
C PRO A 163 7.51 -3.88 -1.27
N CYS A 164 7.98 -2.93 -2.09
CA CYS A 164 7.39 -1.60 -2.17
C CYS A 164 5.93 -1.60 -2.64
N VAL A 165 5.55 -2.60 -3.46
CA VAL A 165 4.18 -2.79 -3.94
C VAL A 165 3.37 -3.70 -3.00
N LEU A 166 3.98 -4.77 -2.49
CA LEU A 166 3.31 -5.72 -1.62
C LEU A 166 3.03 -5.17 -0.22
N ASN A 167 3.92 -4.35 0.34
CA ASN A 167 3.78 -3.80 1.70
C ASN A 167 2.47 -3.00 1.85
N PRO A 168 2.11 -2.07 0.95
CA PRO A 168 0.81 -1.43 1.01
C PRO A 168 -0.39 -2.36 0.92
N ILE A 169 -0.32 -3.39 0.08
CA ILE A 169 -1.40 -4.38 -0.09
C ILE A 169 -1.54 -5.20 1.20
N LEU A 170 -0.44 -5.64 1.77
CA LEU A 170 -0.39 -6.33 3.07
C LEU A 170 -0.95 -5.44 4.18
N LEU A 171 -0.57 -4.17 4.24
CA LEU A 171 -1.09 -3.22 5.22
C LEU A 171 -2.60 -3.01 5.08
N LEU A 172 -3.10 -2.87 3.85
CA LEU A 172 -4.53 -2.73 3.60
C LEU A 172 -5.33 -3.97 3.98
N THR A 173 -4.81 -5.16 3.69
CA THR A 173 -5.50 -6.42 3.97
C THR A 173 -5.48 -6.78 5.46
N THR A 174 -4.45 -6.36 6.20
CA THR A 174 -4.25 -6.77 7.59
C THR A 174 -4.71 -5.75 8.62
N VAL A 175 -4.82 -4.46 8.26
CA VAL A 175 -5.25 -3.38 9.15
C VAL A 175 -6.67 -2.93 8.78
N PRO A 176 -7.72 -3.41 9.48
CA PRO A 176 -9.12 -3.16 9.10
C PRO A 176 -9.49 -1.68 9.10
N VAL A 177 -8.91 -0.92 10.04
CA VAL A 177 -9.10 0.53 10.14
C VAL A 177 -8.64 1.23 8.86
N LEU A 178 -7.46 0.86 8.35
CA LEU A 178 -6.92 1.43 7.12
C LEU A 178 -7.80 1.06 5.92
N HIS A 179 -8.24 -0.20 5.85
CA HIS A 179 -9.16 -0.66 4.81
C HIS A 179 -10.48 0.15 4.79
N SER A 180 -11.07 0.42 5.97
CA SER A 180 -12.30 1.23 6.02
C SER A 180 -12.08 2.67 5.55
N GLU A 181 -10.95 3.28 5.88
CA GLU A 181 -10.64 4.65 5.47
C GLU A 181 -10.35 4.74 3.97
N VAL A 182 -9.62 3.78 3.42
CA VAL A 182 -9.37 3.70 1.98
C VAL A 182 -10.66 3.48 1.21
N LYS A 183 -11.57 2.63 1.72
CA LYS A 183 -12.90 2.43 1.13
C LYS A 183 -13.72 3.72 1.13
N LYS A 184 -13.68 4.52 2.20
CA LYS A 184 -14.35 5.84 2.25
C LYS A 184 -13.79 6.78 1.19
N VAL A 185 -12.47 6.94 1.14
CA VAL A 185 -11.79 7.80 0.14
C VAL A 185 -12.14 7.35 -1.28
N PHE A 186 -12.08 6.05 -1.55
CA PHE A 186 -12.43 5.47 -2.85
C PHE A 186 -13.88 5.76 -3.24
N LEU A 187 -14.84 5.60 -2.31
CA LEU A 187 -16.25 5.91 -2.56
C LEU A 187 -16.46 7.40 -2.83
N THR A 188 -15.79 8.29 -2.09
CA THR A 188 -15.85 9.73 -2.30
C THR A 188 -15.32 10.12 -3.68
N VAL A 189 -14.14 9.60 -4.07
CA VAL A 189 -13.56 9.85 -5.40
C VAL A 189 -14.48 9.31 -6.51
N ARG A 190 -15.00 8.08 -6.34
CA ARG A 190 -15.94 7.47 -7.30
C ARG A 190 -17.20 8.31 -7.47
N ASN A 191 -17.77 8.81 -6.37
CA ASN A 191 -18.98 9.62 -6.42
C ASN A 191 -18.70 11.00 -7.04
N ALA A 192 -17.57 11.63 -6.73
CA ALA A 192 -17.14 12.88 -7.38
C ALA A 192 -16.95 12.71 -8.90
N PHE A 193 -16.36 11.58 -9.32
CA PHE A 193 -16.20 11.27 -10.73
C PHE A 193 -17.55 11.04 -11.43
N LYS A 194 -18.49 10.34 -10.78
CA LYS A 194 -19.87 10.19 -11.29
C LYS A 194 -20.59 11.53 -11.43
N LEU A 195 -20.34 12.50 -10.55
CA LEU A 195 -20.92 13.84 -10.65
C LEU A 195 -20.31 14.66 -11.80
N GLY A 196 -19.09 14.34 -12.24
CA GLY A 196 -18.42 14.99 -13.36
C GLY A 196 -18.87 14.49 -14.74
N PHE A 197 -19.55 13.35 -14.81
CA PHE A 197 -20.21 12.87 -16.02
C PHE A 197 -21.71 13.09 -15.83
N PRO A 198 -22.28 14.21 -16.32
CA PRO A 198 -23.72 14.36 -16.35
C PRO A 198 -24.25 13.15 -17.11
N GLU A 199 -25.00 12.31 -16.42
CA GLU A 199 -25.72 11.21 -17.03
C GLU A 199 -26.59 11.85 -18.10
N LYS A 200 -26.22 11.62 -19.37
CA LYS A 200 -26.93 12.18 -20.51
C LYS A 200 -28.33 11.60 -20.40
N LYS A 201 -29.29 12.38 -19.87
CA LYS A 201 -30.69 11.96 -19.81
C LYS A 201 -31.02 11.43 -21.20
N PRO A 202 -31.45 10.16 -21.34
CA PRO A 202 -31.92 9.68 -22.63
C PRO A 202 -32.94 10.70 -23.12
N ASP A 203 -32.71 11.23 -24.33
CA ASP A 203 -33.58 12.24 -24.92
C ASP A 203 -35.00 11.65 -24.94
N ASP A 204 -35.88 12.14 -24.07
CA ASP A 204 -37.30 11.74 -23.98
C ASP A 204 -38.07 12.05 -25.29
N ARG A 205 -37.39 12.59 -26.31
CA ARG A 205 -37.93 12.87 -27.65
C ARG A 205 -38.15 11.62 -28.52
N ALA A 206 -37.80 10.41 -28.07
CA ALA A 206 -38.05 9.19 -28.82
C ALA A 206 -39.38 8.47 -28.50
N VAL A 207 -40.18 8.93 -27.53
CA VAL A 207 -41.45 8.26 -27.15
C VAL A 207 -42.62 9.24 -27.22
N ALA A 208 -42.85 9.79 -28.41
CA ALA A 208 -44.07 10.52 -28.74
C ALA A 208 -44.66 9.99 -30.05
N CYS A 209 -44.88 8.68 -30.15
CA CYS A 209 -45.68 8.05 -31.21
C CYS A 209 -46.05 6.60 -30.81
N SER A 210 -46.93 6.43 -29.82
CA SER A 210 -47.95 5.37 -29.85
C SER A 210 -48.93 5.61 -28.70
N GLY A 211 -49.94 6.43 -28.97
CA GLY A 211 -51.11 6.52 -28.11
C GLY A 211 -52.00 5.31 -28.38
N THR A 212 -52.17 4.46 -27.38
CA THR A 212 -53.39 3.66 -27.25
C THR A 212 -53.95 3.94 -25.86
N GLN A 213 -55.08 4.61 -25.87
CA GLN A 213 -55.80 5.18 -24.75
C GLN A 213 -56.78 4.11 -24.25
N ASP A 214 -56.44 3.39 -23.19
CA ASP A 214 -57.41 2.55 -22.47
C ASP A 214 -57.79 3.19 -21.14
N GLN A 215 -59.10 3.41 -21.02
CA GLN A 215 -59.81 4.09 -19.94
C GLN A 215 -59.72 3.38 -18.58
N PRO A 216 -59.94 4.12 -17.48
CA PRO A 216 -59.90 3.60 -16.12
C PRO A 216 -61.25 3.01 -15.70
N LEU A 217 -61.26 1.75 -15.22
CA LEU A 217 -62.41 1.17 -14.54
C LEU A 217 -62.21 1.18 -13.02
N SER A 218 -62.94 2.10 -12.39
CA SER A 218 -63.62 1.99 -11.09
C SER A 218 -62.89 1.33 -9.90
N SER A 219 -62.54 2.18 -8.94
CA SER A 219 -62.73 2.04 -7.49
C SER A 219 -63.47 0.79 -6.99
N ILE A 220 -62.78 -0.03 -6.20
CA ILE A 220 -63.38 -0.95 -5.22
C ILE A 220 -62.97 -0.49 -3.81
N PRO A 221 -63.91 -0.34 -2.85
CA PRO A 221 -63.62 0.17 -1.51
C PRO A 221 -62.98 -0.88 -0.59
N ALA A 222 -62.25 -0.36 0.39
CA ALA A 222 -61.55 -1.11 1.43
C ALA A 222 -62.48 -1.86 2.39
N ILE A 223 -62.09 -3.08 2.77
CA ILE A 223 -62.66 -3.86 3.87
C ILE A 223 -61.65 -3.83 5.05
N PRO A 224 -62.06 -3.40 6.26
CA PRO A 224 -61.24 -3.46 7.47
C PRO A 224 -61.58 -4.74 8.29
N PRO A 225 -60.94 -4.99 9.46
CA PRO A 225 -60.02 -6.09 9.72
C PRO A 225 -60.65 -7.27 10.51
N GLN A 226 -60.04 -8.46 10.46
CA GLN A 226 -60.31 -9.52 11.43
C GLN A 226 -59.08 -9.80 12.30
N ALA A 227 -59.24 -9.53 13.59
CA ALA A 227 -58.34 -9.97 14.64
C ALA A 227 -58.66 -11.44 14.97
N SER A 228 -57.69 -12.34 14.78
CA SER A 228 -57.73 -13.68 15.35
C SER A 228 -56.93 -13.71 16.65
N HIS A 229 -57.66 -13.77 17.75
CA HIS A 229 -57.22 -14.46 18.95
C HIS A 229 -56.82 -15.89 18.56
N ASP A 230 -55.68 -16.36 19.03
CA ASP A 230 -55.52 -17.78 19.37
C ASP A 230 -54.46 -17.94 20.48
N HIS A 231 -54.69 -19.00 21.25
CA HIS A 231 -54.27 -19.32 22.60
C HIS A 231 -52.78 -19.56 22.85
#